data_AF-A0A932G592-F1
#
_entry.id   AF-A0A932G592-F1
#
_cell.length_a   1.000
_cell.length_b   1.000
_cell.length_c   1.000
_cell.angle_alpha   90.00
_cell.angle_beta   90.00
_cell.angle_gamma   90.00
#
_symmetry.space_group_name_H-M   'P 1'
#
loop_
_entity.id
_entity.type
_entity.pdbx_description
1 polymer ?
#
loop_
_entity_poly.entity_id
_entity_poly.type
_entity_poly.pdbx_seq_one_letter_code
_entity_poly.pdbx_strand_id
1 'polypeptide(L)'
;MRRLALVLFAACTGPEPPVVVMTGPAPGARFESGTVALSGHLAGGSAETVRCRLDGGRAWALGVGPFGEFGALVNAGAGRHQLRCEAGGRTKSVGFEVDAFVRVRGGDLTVDGQPFRFVGVNAYYLHEEATREVLGVAAAKGKIDEVLARAVDLGATVVRTWAFNDDPESGTVIQEAPLAYSEAGLVGLDRVIAAAGAHGLRLVLPLGNYWPDYGGVPQYLRWHGLPPGRPDRFFTDPGVRSHFRAHIEHLSSRKNTVTGIRYRDDPTILAWELLNEPRGTGLDAEGAALASWVAEMADTVRRADPNHLVGTGEEGFDSVGGLDSAYWRRLGARELVSPGAGSDFLANTALVDFASCHVYPEAWGVPPRDVAEAGTRWIEEHARIAATLGKPLVVGEFGLRNRELAGGAFTVAERRSIYDEWLGRSGSDRAVAGVLSWMLMHDGRVDAYDAYAWTWVSGHPAELPSTRYAELYRQYAALLSGGLM
;
A
#
# COMPACT_ATOMS: atom_id res chain seq x y z
N MET A 1 -6.91 11.68 -23.37
CA MET A 1 -6.28 12.99 -23.08
C MET A 1 -7.19 14.13 -23.52
N ARG A 2 -7.89 14.82 -22.61
CA ARG A 2 -8.39 16.18 -22.87
C ARG A 2 -7.52 17.14 -22.06
N ARG A 3 -6.43 17.62 -22.66
CA ARG A 3 -5.56 18.65 -22.07
C ARG A 3 -6.20 20.01 -22.37
N LEU A 4 -6.80 20.63 -21.35
CA LEU A 4 -7.16 22.05 -21.43
C LEU A 4 -5.87 22.86 -21.28
N ALA A 5 -5.31 23.31 -22.40
CA ALA A 5 -4.31 24.36 -22.42
C ALA A 5 -5.01 25.67 -22.78
N LEU A 6 -5.16 26.57 -21.80
CA LEU A 6 -5.62 27.93 -22.07
C LEU A 6 -4.40 28.76 -22.48
N VAL A 7 -4.39 29.24 -23.73
CA VAL A 7 -3.31 30.06 -24.30
C VAL A 7 -3.80 31.50 -24.39
N LEU A 8 -3.07 32.44 -23.77
CA LEU A 8 -3.27 33.88 -23.97
C LEU A 8 -1.94 34.50 -24.42
N PHE A 9 -1.96 35.17 -25.57
CA PHE A 9 -0.82 35.91 -26.12
C PHE A 9 -0.96 37.40 -25.81
N ALA A 10 0.14 38.03 -25.40
CA ALA A 10 0.35 39.46 -25.53
C ALA A 10 1.81 39.71 -25.93
N ALA A 11 2.02 40.28 -27.13
CA ALA A 11 3.33 40.63 -27.65
C ALA A 11 3.78 41.99 -27.08
N CYS A 12 5.03 42.09 -26.63
CA CYS A 12 5.69 43.36 -26.34
C CYS A 12 7.07 43.35 -27.02
N THR A 13 7.28 44.27 -27.95
CA THR A 13 8.54 44.48 -28.69
C THR A 13 9.27 45.69 -28.13
N GLY A 14 10.41 45.47 -27.47
CA GLY A 14 11.28 46.54 -26.96
C GLY A 14 12.64 46.01 -26.46
N PRO A 15 13.67 46.86 -26.29
CA PRO A 15 15.05 46.50 -25.93
C PRO A 15 15.24 46.25 -24.41
N GLU A 16 14.21 45.71 -23.77
CA GLU A 16 14.22 45.39 -22.34
C GLU A 16 15.01 44.10 -22.06
N PRO A 17 15.43 43.83 -20.82
CA PRO A 17 15.96 42.50 -20.45
C PRO A 17 14.87 41.41 -20.59
N PRO A 18 15.26 40.15 -20.87
CA PRO A 18 14.31 39.08 -21.13
C PRO A 18 13.41 38.81 -19.91
N VAL A 19 12.11 38.79 -20.13
CA VAL A 19 11.09 38.47 -19.12
C VAL A 19 10.66 37.02 -19.29
N VAL A 20 10.81 36.21 -18.22
CA VAL A 20 10.29 34.84 -18.18
C VAL A 20 8.81 34.87 -17.82
N VAL A 21 7.95 34.51 -18.77
CA VAL A 21 6.52 34.31 -18.55
C VAL A 21 6.22 32.82 -18.50
N MET A 22 5.68 32.33 -17.39
CA MET A 22 5.18 30.97 -17.25
C MET A 22 3.66 30.98 -17.43
N THR A 23 3.15 30.18 -18.37
CA THR A 23 1.71 30.01 -18.64
C THR A 23 1.17 28.70 -18.11
N GLY A 24 2.04 27.76 -17.73
CA GLY A 24 1.71 26.54 -17.00
C GLY A 24 2.89 26.07 -16.14
N PRO A 25 2.66 25.38 -15.00
CA PRO A 25 1.40 25.31 -14.26
C PRO A 25 0.94 26.72 -13.81
N ALA A 26 -0.36 26.89 -13.52
CA ALA A 26 -0.88 28.14 -12.98
C ALA A 26 -0.65 28.22 -11.45
N PRO A 27 -0.47 29.41 -10.85
CA PRO A 27 -0.33 29.55 -9.41
C PRO A 27 -1.53 28.97 -8.65
N GLY A 28 -1.26 28.05 -7.72
CA GLY A 28 -2.26 27.35 -6.93
C GLY A 28 -3.05 26.27 -7.67
N ALA A 29 -2.67 25.93 -8.91
CA ALA A 29 -3.35 24.88 -9.67
C ALA A 29 -3.26 23.53 -8.95
N ARG A 30 -4.34 22.75 -9.04
CA ARG A 30 -4.41 21.36 -8.57
C ARG A 30 -4.45 20.43 -9.77
N PHE A 31 -3.55 19.48 -9.81
CA PHE A 31 -3.46 18.46 -10.84
C PHE A 31 -3.80 17.12 -10.21
N GLU A 32 -4.61 16.33 -10.90
CA GLU A 32 -4.82 14.93 -10.50
C GLU A 32 -3.61 14.06 -10.87
N SER A 33 -2.65 14.57 -11.64
CA SER A 33 -1.51 13.78 -12.12
C SER A 33 -0.16 14.40 -11.84
N GLY A 34 0.83 13.55 -11.61
CA GLY A 34 2.23 13.95 -11.45
C GLY A 34 2.84 14.59 -12.70
N THR A 35 2.37 14.23 -13.89
CA THR A 35 2.85 14.88 -15.12
C THR A 35 2.17 16.23 -15.33
N VAL A 36 2.93 17.30 -15.16
CA VAL A 36 2.49 18.69 -15.32
C VAL A 36 3.08 19.28 -16.59
N ALA A 37 2.24 19.93 -17.40
CA ALA A 37 2.70 20.69 -18.55
C ALA A 37 3.24 22.06 -18.09
N LEU A 38 4.53 22.26 -18.30
CA LEU A 38 5.21 23.54 -18.17
C LEU A 38 5.30 24.18 -19.55
N SER A 39 4.83 25.41 -19.68
CA SER A 39 5.01 26.20 -20.91
C SER A 39 5.23 27.67 -20.58
N GLY A 40 5.87 28.38 -21.49
CA GLY A 40 6.11 29.79 -21.33
C GLY A 40 6.70 30.47 -22.56
N HIS A 41 6.98 31.74 -22.39
CA HIS A 41 7.55 32.61 -23.42
C HIS A 41 8.57 33.57 -22.81
N LEU A 42 9.61 33.88 -23.58
CA LEU A 42 10.62 34.89 -23.28
C LEU A 42 10.31 36.16 -24.09
N ALA A 43 9.84 37.20 -23.41
CA ALA A 43 9.63 38.50 -24.03
C ALA A 43 10.90 39.36 -23.91
N GLY A 44 11.33 40.00 -25.01
CA GLY A 44 12.38 41.02 -25.00
C GLY A 44 13.81 40.51 -24.72
N GLY A 45 14.40 39.64 -25.54
CA GLY A 45 15.82 39.29 -25.40
C GLY A 45 16.29 38.09 -26.20
N SER A 46 17.58 37.70 -26.02
CA SER A 46 18.30 36.69 -26.83
C SER A 46 18.78 35.46 -26.03
N ALA A 47 18.07 35.04 -24.98
CA ALA A 47 18.45 33.84 -24.23
C ALA A 47 18.07 32.57 -25.01
N GLU A 48 19.05 31.71 -25.28
CA GLU A 48 18.84 30.44 -25.99
C GLU A 48 18.23 29.34 -25.11
N THR A 49 18.28 29.51 -23.78
CA THR A 49 17.79 28.51 -22.82
C THR A 49 17.09 29.14 -21.60
N VAL A 50 16.11 28.41 -21.06
CA VAL A 50 15.48 28.66 -19.76
C VAL A 50 15.88 27.56 -18.79
N ARG A 51 16.45 27.91 -17.64
CA ARG A 51 16.79 26.94 -16.60
C ARG A 51 15.64 26.83 -15.60
N CYS A 52 15.10 25.63 -15.43
CA CYS A 52 14.01 25.36 -14.50
C CYS A 52 14.43 24.39 -13.40
N ARG A 53 13.76 24.47 -12.26
CA ARG A 53 14.00 23.64 -11.08
C ARG A 53 12.70 23.44 -10.30
N LEU A 54 12.38 22.19 -9.98
CA LEU A 54 11.26 21.79 -9.12
C LEU A 54 11.78 21.58 -7.69
N ASP A 55 11.08 22.12 -6.69
CA ASP A 55 11.31 21.92 -5.25
C ASP A 55 12.75 22.10 -4.78
N GLY A 56 13.48 23.03 -5.41
CA GLY A 56 14.88 23.26 -5.06
C GLY A 56 15.85 22.16 -5.52
N GLY A 57 15.37 21.15 -6.26
CA GLY A 57 16.15 20.03 -6.80
C GLY A 57 17.18 20.42 -7.87
N ARG A 58 17.60 19.45 -8.71
CA ARG A 58 18.57 19.73 -9.79
C ARG A 58 17.90 20.58 -10.87
N ALA A 59 18.58 21.63 -11.33
CA ALA A 59 18.08 22.43 -12.45
C ALA A 59 18.28 21.70 -13.79
N TRP A 60 17.33 21.86 -14.71
CA TRP A 60 17.43 21.43 -16.11
C TRP A 60 17.23 22.62 -17.04
N ALA A 61 17.72 22.53 -18.28
CA ALA A 61 17.60 23.59 -19.29
C ALA A 61 16.59 23.19 -20.37
N LEU A 62 15.74 24.14 -20.76
CA LEU A 62 14.82 24.03 -21.88
C LEU A 62 15.33 24.92 -23.01
N GLY A 63 15.44 24.37 -24.22
CA GLY A 63 15.74 25.14 -25.41
C GLY A 63 14.60 26.10 -25.73
N VAL A 64 14.96 27.31 -26.15
CA VAL A 64 14.00 28.34 -26.54
C VAL A 64 13.79 28.24 -28.06
N GLY A 65 12.54 27.99 -28.45
CA GLY A 65 12.15 27.87 -29.84
C GLY A 65 12.04 29.22 -30.57
N PRO A 66 11.66 29.19 -31.86
CA PRO A 66 11.32 30.39 -32.61
C PRO A 66 10.32 31.24 -31.84
N PHE A 67 10.51 32.56 -31.89
CA PHE A 67 9.65 33.51 -31.16
C PHE A 67 9.69 33.35 -29.63
N GLY A 68 10.75 32.80 -29.03
CA GLY A 68 10.93 32.86 -27.58
C GLY A 68 10.10 31.85 -26.77
N GLU A 69 9.44 30.89 -27.42
CA GLU A 69 8.59 29.91 -26.74
C GLU A 69 9.40 28.75 -26.13
N PHE A 70 8.92 28.20 -25.02
CA PHE A 70 9.48 26.99 -24.41
C PHE A 70 8.40 26.15 -23.74
N GLY A 71 8.65 24.84 -23.64
CA GLY A 71 7.76 23.93 -22.93
C GLY A 71 8.41 22.61 -22.57
N ALA A 72 7.87 21.96 -21.55
CA ALA A 72 8.27 20.66 -21.07
C ALA A 72 7.10 19.95 -20.37
N LEU A 73 7.17 18.63 -20.34
CA LEU A 73 6.43 17.84 -19.35
C LEU A 73 7.34 17.63 -18.16
N VAL A 74 6.87 17.98 -16.98
CA VAL A 74 7.59 17.85 -15.72
C VAL A 74 6.83 16.84 -14.88
N ASN A 75 7.50 15.77 -14.46
CA ASN A 75 6.95 14.89 -13.44
C ASN A 75 7.22 15.49 -12.07
N ALA A 76 6.15 15.83 -11.36
CA ALA A 76 6.12 16.15 -9.96
C ALA A 76 5.54 14.95 -9.20
N GLY A 77 6.00 14.74 -7.96
CA GLY A 77 5.33 13.81 -7.03
C GLY A 77 3.95 14.34 -6.65
N ALA A 78 3.27 13.71 -5.69
CA ALA A 78 2.12 14.37 -5.06
C ALA A 78 2.58 15.41 -4.05
N GLY A 79 1.65 16.28 -3.70
CA GLY A 79 1.84 17.33 -2.71
C GLY A 79 2.00 18.69 -3.37
N ARG A 80 2.47 19.66 -2.57
CA ARG A 80 2.66 21.03 -3.02
C ARG A 80 4.07 21.21 -3.55
N HIS A 81 4.15 21.72 -4.76
CA HIS A 81 5.39 21.91 -5.48
C HIS A 81 5.64 23.38 -5.76
N GLN A 82 6.92 23.75 -5.82
CA GLN A 82 7.37 25.04 -6.30
C GLN A 82 8.29 24.85 -7.51
N LEU A 83 7.82 25.29 -8.68
CA LEU A 83 8.62 25.34 -9.89
C LEU A 83 9.20 26.74 -10.06
N ARG A 84 10.50 26.83 -10.24
CA ARG A 84 11.25 28.06 -10.48
C ARG A 84 11.95 27.99 -11.84
N CYS A 85 11.78 29.00 -12.68
CA CYS A 85 12.45 29.11 -13.98
C CYS A 85 13.20 30.44 -14.10
N GLU A 86 14.37 30.41 -14.76
CA GLU A 86 15.31 31.52 -14.85
C GLU A 86 15.88 31.68 -16.26
N ALA A 87 15.95 32.92 -16.73
CA ALA A 87 16.62 33.29 -17.98
C ALA A 87 17.10 34.75 -17.89
N GLY A 88 18.31 35.03 -18.41
CA GLY A 88 18.86 36.39 -18.48
C GLY A 88 18.86 37.19 -17.17
N GLY A 89 19.09 36.53 -16.03
CA GLY A 89 19.14 37.17 -14.71
C GLY A 89 17.78 37.44 -14.06
N ARG A 90 16.66 36.99 -14.66
CA ARG A 90 15.31 37.06 -14.09
C ARG A 90 14.83 35.68 -13.64
N THR A 91 13.94 35.67 -12.66
CA THR A 91 13.35 34.46 -12.06
C THR A 91 11.84 34.57 -12.02
N LYS A 92 11.15 33.49 -12.38
CA LYS A 92 9.71 33.28 -12.12
C LYS A 92 9.52 32.03 -11.29
N SER A 93 8.56 32.06 -10.36
CA SER A 93 8.18 30.88 -9.57
C SER A 93 6.66 30.70 -9.56
N VAL A 94 6.23 29.45 -9.60
CA VAL A 94 4.83 29.03 -9.52
C VAL A 94 4.73 27.93 -8.47
N GLY A 95 3.78 28.09 -7.54
CA GLY A 95 3.34 27.01 -6.66
C GLY A 95 2.16 26.27 -7.29
N PHE A 96 2.14 24.94 -7.22
CA PHE A 96 1.02 24.10 -7.65
C PHE A 96 0.92 22.87 -6.74
N GLU A 97 -0.15 22.10 -6.87
CA GLU A 97 -0.42 20.90 -6.07
C GLU A 97 -0.76 19.73 -7.00
N VAL A 98 -0.23 18.55 -6.69
CA VAL A 98 -0.55 17.30 -7.37
C VAL A 98 -1.23 16.37 -6.35
N ASP A 99 -2.42 15.88 -6.68
CA ASP A 99 -3.13 14.84 -5.92
C ASP A 99 -2.87 13.47 -6.57
N ALA A 100 -1.82 12.77 -6.13
CA ALA A 100 -1.48 11.43 -6.61
C ALA A 100 -1.92 10.31 -5.63
N PHE A 101 -2.84 10.62 -4.71
CA PHE A 101 -3.41 9.64 -3.79
C PHE A 101 -4.34 8.70 -4.55
N VAL A 102 -4.35 7.43 -4.16
CA VAL A 102 -5.29 6.45 -4.71
C VAL A 102 -6.69 6.74 -4.15
N ARG A 103 -7.70 6.75 -5.01
CA ARG A 103 -9.10 7.05 -4.66
C ARG A 103 -10.02 5.92 -5.10
N VAL A 104 -11.12 5.74 -4.38
CA VAL A 104 -12.24 4.90 -4.84
C VAL A 104 -13.20 5.76 -5.67
N ARG A 105 -13.46 5.38 -6.91
CA ARG A 105 -14.42 6.04 -7.81
C ARG A 105 -15.25 4.98 -8.53
N GLY A 106 -16.56 4.99 -8.30
CA GLY A 106 -17.50 4.07 -8.99
C GLY A 106 -17.25 2.59 -8.71
N GLY A 107 -16.68 2.24 -7.55
CA GLY A 107 -16.31 0.88 -7.17
C GLY A 107 -14.91 0.43 -7.61
N ASP A 108 -14.20 1.24 -8.40
CA ASP A 108 -12.83 0.96 -8.82
C ASP A 108 -11.83 1.81 -8.04
N LEU A 109 -10.62 1.28 -7.82
CA LEU A 109 -9.48 2.11 -7.41
C LEU A 109 -9.00 2.95 -8.61
N THR A 110 -8.58 4.18 -8.33
CA THR A 110 -8.10 5.13 -9.35
C THR A 110 -6.91 5.93 -8.86
N VAL A 111 -5.99 6.23 -9.77
CA VAL A 111 -4.90 7.20 -9.58
C VAL A 111 -4.84 8.06 -10.84
N ASP A 112 -4.70 9.37 -10.69
CA ASP A 112 -4.73 10.30 -11.84
C ASP A 112 -5.99 10.18 -12.72
N GLY A 113 -7.12 9.81 -12.10
CA GLY A 113 -8.38 9.53 -12.77
C GLY A 113 -8.38 8.29 -13.67
N GLN A 114 -7.28 7.53 -13.71
CA GLN A 114 -7.19 6.25 -14.41
C GLN A 114 -7.47 5.09 -13.47
N PRO A 115 -8.07 3.98 -13.95
CA PRO A 115 -8.19 2.75 -13.17
C PRO A 115 -6.83 2.30 -12.65
N PHE A 116 -6.77 1.98 -11.36
CA PHE A 116 -5.59 1.48 -10.68
C PHE A 116 -5.87 0.06 -10.21
N ARG A 117 -5.36 -0.93 -10.94
CA ARG A 117 -5.35 -2.33 -10.50
C ARG A 117 -3.92 -2.77 -10.32
N PHE A 118 -3.66 -3.66 -9.37
CA PHE A 118 -2.30 -4.01 -9.02
C PHE A 118 -2.09 -5.47 -8.68
N VAL A 119 -0.87 -5.92 -8.95
CA VAL A 119 -0.27 -7.08 -8.31
C VAL A 119 0.73 -6.56 -7.29
N GLY A 120 0.77 -7.20 -6.14
CA GLY A 120 1.65 -6.81 -5.05
C GLY A 120 2.28 -7.97 -4.31
N VAL A 121 3.11 -7.63 -3.33
CA VAL A 121 3.77 -8.56 -2.43
C VAL A 121 3.64 -8.11 -0.99
N ASN A 122 3.63 -9.05 -0.06
CA ASN A 122 3.82 -8.78 1.36
C ASN A 122 5.30 -8.93 1.70
N ALA A 123 5.80 -8.02 2.54
CA ALA A 123 7.13 -8.06 3.13
C ALA A 123 7.07 -7.43 4.53
N TYR A 124 6.54 -8.16 5.51
CA TYR A 124 6.24 -7.63 6.85
C TYR A 124 7.46 -7.03 7.57
N TYR A 125 8.65 -7.58 7.31
CA TYR A 125 9.89 -7.31 8.03
C TYR A 125 10.63 -6.03 7.58
N LEU A 126 10.13 -5.28 6.58
CA LEU A 126 10.86 -4.12 6.05
C LEU A 126 11.17 -3.09 7.14
N HIS A 127 10.23 -2.86 8.06
CA HIS A 127 10.44 -1.99 9.20
C HIS A 127 11.55 -2.52 10.14
N GLU A 128 11.57 -3.83 10.44
CA GLU A 128 12.61 -4.45 11.27
C GLU A 128 13.99 -4.23 10.64
N GLU A 129 14.15 -4.56 9.35
CA GLU A 129 15.44 -4.40 8.66
C GLU A 129 15.86 -2.93 8.54
N ALA A 130 14.93 -2.01 8.26
CA ALA A 130 15.23 -0.58 8.24
C ALA A 130 15.71 -0.07 9.61
N THR A 131 15.06 -0.49 10.69
CA THR A 131 15.44 -0.12 12.06
C THR A 131 16.79 -0.71 12.44
N ARG A 132 17.08 -1.97 12.08
CA ARG A 132 18.40 -2.59 12.25
C ARG A 132 19.48 -1.79 11.52
N GLU A 133 19.20 -1.31 10.31
CA GLU A 133 20.13 -0.45 9.57
C GLU A 133 20.32 0.92 10.25
N VAL A 134 19.25 1.54 10.78
CA VAL A 134 19.34 2.78 11.59
C VAL A 134 20.25 2.58 12.80
N LEU A 135 20.18 1.42 13.45
CA LEU A 135 20.99 1.03 14.60
C LEU A 135 22.41 0.57 14.23
N GLY A 136 22.80 0.62 12.95
CA GLY A 136 24.15 0.30 12.50
C GLY A 136 24.46 -1.19 12.33
N VAL A 137 23.43 -2.05 12.25
CA VAL A 137 23.62 -3.49 11.99
C VAL A 137 24.08 -3.68 10.54
N ALA A 138 25.35 -4.05 10.36
CA ALA A 138 25.98 -4.17 9.04
C ALA A 138 25.23 -5.12 8.08
N ALA A 139 24.65 -6.21 8.59
CA ALA A 139 23.92 -7.19 7.78
C ALA A 139 22.57 -6.66 7.25
N ALA A 140 22.01 -5.61 7.86
CA ALA A 140 20.74 -5.01 7.46
C ALA A 140 20.90 -3.96 6.35
N LYS A 141 22.14 -3.49 6.11
CA LYS A 141 22.43 -2.43 5.15
C LYS A 141 21.92 -2.76 3.75
N GLY A 142 21.03 -1.91 3.23
CA GLY A 142 20.51 -2.03 1.87
C GLY A 142 19.48 -3.15 1.67
N LYS A 143 19.04 -3.83 2.74
CA LYS A 143 18.08 -4.95 2.63
C LYS A 143 16.70 -4.49 2.20
N ILE A 144 16.26 -3.30 2.63
CA ILE A 144 14.98 -2.76 2.18
C ILE A 144 15.00 -2.42 0.68
N ASP A 145 16.08 -1.79 0.21
CA ASP A 145 16.24 -1.45 -1.21
C ASP A 145 16.32 -2.71 -2.09
N GLU A 146 16.98 -3.77 -1.60
CA GLU A 146 17.04 -5.07 -2.27
C GLU A 146 15.63 -5.64 -2.50
N VAL A 147 14.76 -5.64 -1.48
CA VAL A 147 13.40 -6.18 -1.58
C VAL A 147 12.51 -5.31 -2.47
N LEU A 148 12.60 -3.99 -2.31
CA LEU A 148 11.80 -3.06 -3.10
C LEU A 148 12.19 -3.11 -4.59
N ALA A 149 13.48 -3.19 -4.92
CA ALA A 149 13.94 -3.39 -6.29
C ALA A 149 13.43 -4.71 -6.88
N ARG A 150 13.39 -5.80 -6.08
CA ARG A 150 12.81 -7.08 -6.52
C ARG A 150 11.32 -6.97 -6.80
N ALA A 151 10.57 -6.26 -5.96
CA ALA A 151 9.14 -6.01 -6.18
C ALA A 151 8.91 -5.29 -7.51
N VAL A 152 9.70 -4.24 -7.80
CA VAL A 152 9.68 -3.54 -9.10
C VAL A 152 10.02 -4.49 -10.24
N ASP A 153 11.06 -5.31 -10.11
CA ASP A 153 11.46 -6.29 -11.11
C ASP A 153 10.39 -7.35 -11.40
N LEU A 154 9.51 -7.63 -10.43
CA LEU A 154 8.36 -8.53 -10.57
C LEU A 154 7.15 -7.86 -11.24
N GLY A 155 7.21 -6.54 -11.46
CA GLY A 155 6.10 -5.73 -11.92
C GLY A 155 5.10 -5.36 -10.81
N ALA A 156 5.43 -5.61 -9.54
CA ALA A 156 4.58 -5.19 -8.44
C ALA A 156 4.56 -3.65 -8.35
N THR A 157 3.38 -3.10 -8.07
CA THR A 157 3.20 -1.65 -7.85
C THR A 157 2.83 -1.31 -6.41
N VAL A 158 2.51 -2.34 -5.61
CA VAL A 158 2.11 -2.21 -4.21
C VAL A 158 2.87 -3.24 -3.35
N VAL A 159 3.35 -2.79 -2.20
CA VAL A 159 3.91 -3.64 -1.14
C VAL A 159 3.09 -3.46 0.12
N ARG A 160 2.66 -4.56 0.74
CA ARG A 160 2.03 -4.53 2.06
C ARG A 160 3.08 -4.88 3.13
N THR A 161 3.25 -4.01 4.11
CA THR A 161 4.31 -4.12 5.14
C THR A 161 3.88 -3.45 6.45
N TRP A 162 4.41 -3.91 7.58
CA TRP A 162 3.83 -3.59 8.89
C TRP A 162 4.28 -2.21 9.34
N ALA A 163 3.32 -1.36 9.74
CA ALA A 163 3.59 -0.06 10.35
C ALA A 163 3.54 -0.12 11.89
N PHE A 164 3.60 -1.32 12.46
CA PHE A 164 3.63 -1.57 13.89
C PHE A 164 4.85 -2.42 14.26
N ASN A 165 5.34 -2.19 15.48
CA ASN A 165 6.11 -3.14 16.24
C ASN A 165 5.92 -2.74 17.71
N ASP A 166 5.07 -3.49 18.41
CA ASP A 166 4.68 -3.22 19.79
C ASP A 166 5.50 -4.08 20.77
N ASP A 167 6.36 -4.98 20.28
CA ASP A 167 7.18 -5.85 21.13
C ASP A 167 8.41 -5.10 21.66
N PRO A 168 8.45 -4.74 22.96
CA PRO A 168 9.56 -3.99 23.54
C PRO A 168 10.88 -4.79 23.58
N GLU A 169 10.81 -6.12 23.43
CA GLU A 169 11.98 -6.99 23.47
C GLU A 169 12.58 -7.26 22.08
N SER A 170 11.89 -6.86 21.00
CA SER A 170 12.31 -7.11 19.62
C SER A 170 13.61 -6.40 19.21
N GLY A 171 14.04 -5.38 19.95
CA GLY A 171 15.19 -4.53 19.62
C GLY A 171 14.98 -3.60 18.41
N THR A 172 13.82 -3.66 17.77
CA THR A 172 13.43 -2.81 16.63
C THR A 172 12.04 -2.20 16.83
N VAL A 173 11.58 -2.12 18.08
CA VAL A 173 10.25 -1.68 18.48
C VAL A 173 9.90 -0.28 17.95
N ILE A 174 8.63 -0.06 17.58
CA ILE A 174 8.04 1.27 17.30
C ILE A 174 7.47 1.84 18.60
N GLN A 175 6.67 1.06 19.32
CA GLN A 175 5.98 1.47 20.53
C GLN A 175 6.44 0.63 21.73
N GLU A 176 7.19 1.24 22.64
CA GLU A 176 7.83 0.59 23.79
C GLU A 176 6.86 0.39 24.96
N ALA A 177 5.96 1.36 25.14
CA ALA A 177 4.93 1.40 26.17
C ALA A 177 3.76 2.25 25.64
N PRO A 178 2.62 2.35 26.35
CA PRO A 178 1.48 3.13 25.86
C PRO A 178 1.86 4.55 25.46
N LEU A 179 1.73 4.85 24.17
CA LEU A 179 2.07 6.14 23.56
C LEU A 179 3.51 6.60 23.79
N ALA A 180 4.41 5.67 24.13
CA ALA A 180 5.85 5.91 24.21
C ALA A 180 6.53 5.19 23.04
N TYR A 181 7.24 5.96 22.22
CA TYR A 181 7.76 5.49 20.94
C TYR A 181 9.28 5.54 20.89
N SER A 182 9.86 4.52 20.25
CA SER A 182 11.27 4.50 19.87
C SER A 182 11.45 5.33 18.60
N GLU A 183 12.25 6.39 18.68
CA GLU A 183 12.56 7.18 17.49
C GLU A 183 13.36 6.37 16.46
N ALA A 184 14.17 5.40 16.89
CA ALA A 184 14.87 4.51 15.95
C ALA A 184 13.90 3.65 15.13
N GLY A 185 12.86 3.09 15.77
CA GLY A 185 11.81 2.35 15.08
C GLY A 185 11.01 3.24 14.12
N LEU A 186 10.59 4.41 14.58
CA LEU A 186 9.88 5.36 13.74
C LEU A 186 10.71 5.86 12.54
N VAL A 187 12.03 6.08 12.71
CA VAL A 187 12.94 6.39 11.59
C VAL A 187 13.13 5.18 10.66
N GLY A 188 13.07 3.96 11.18
CA GLY A 188 13.00 2.74 10.37
C GLY A 188 11.81 2.78 9.43
N LEU A 189 10.60 3.06 9.95
CA LEU A 189 9.39 3.19 9.15
C LEU A 189 9.47 4.36 8.15
N ASP A 190 10.07 5.50 8.56
CA ASP A 190 10.32 6.63 7.66
C ASP A 190 11.13 6.21 6.43
N ARG A 191 12.19 5.41 6.63
CA ARG A 191 13.06 4.92 5.56
C ARG A 191 12.33 3.95 4.63
N VAL A 192 11.45 3.09 5.15
CA VAL A 192 10.62 2.19 4.33
C VAL A 192 9.71 3.00 3.41
N ILE A 193 8.98 3.99 3.94
CA ILE A 193 8.10 4.85 3.15
C ILE A 193 8.90 5.64 2.11
N ALA A 194 10.01 6.26 2.51
CA ALA A 194 10.84 7.03 1.59
C ALA A 194 11.44 6.17 0.46
N ALA A 195 11.92 4.96 0.79
CA ALA A 195 12.47 4.04 -0.19
C ALA A 195 11.38 3.55 -1.15
N ALA A 196 10.21 3.14 -0.66
CA ALA A 196 9.10 2.70 -1.51
C ALA A 196 8.71 3.78 -2.53
N GLY A 197 8.61 5.04 -2.09
CA GLY A 197 8.34 6.18 -2.96
C GLY A 197 9.44 6.41 -4.01
N ALA A 198 10.71 6.24 -3.63
CA ALA A 198 11.85 6.34 -4.55
C ALA A 198 11.86 5.22 -5.61
N HIS A 199 11.31 4.04 -5.29
CA HIS A 199 11.11 2.92 -6.22
C HIS A 199 9.80 3.03 -7.02
N GLY A 200 8.97 4.06 -6.80
CA GLY A 200 7.67 4.23 -7.45
C GLY A 200 6.60 3.23 -6.99
N LEU A 201 6.81 2.57 -5.86
CA LEU A 201 5.89 1.64 -5.23
C LEU A 201 4.92 2.38 -4.30
N ARG A 202 3.77 1.76 -4.01
CA ARG A 202 2.87 2.20 -2.94
C ARG A 202 2.78 1.21 -1.79
N LEU A 203 2.38 1.69 -0.62
CA LEU A 203 2.35 0.91 0.62
C LEU A 203 0.92 0.71 1.15
N VAL A 204 0.57 -0.53 1.46
CA VAL A 204 -0.54 -0.83 2.38
C VAL A 204 0.06 -1.10 3.76
N LEU A 205 -0.38 -0.34 4.76
CA LEU A 205 0.23 -0.31 6.09
C LEU A 205 -0.78 -0.74 7.17
N PRO A 206 -0.75 -2.01 7.60
CA PRO A 206 -1.43 -2.43 8.82
C PRO A 206 -0.88 -1.67 10.04
N LEU A 207 -1.79 -1.19 10.89
CA LEU A 207 -1.49 -0.35 12.07
C LEU A 207 -1.31 -1.14 13.37
N GLY A 208 -1.60 -2.44 13.34
CA GLY A 208 -1.41 -3.36 14.46
C GLY A 208 -1.60 -4.81 14.01
N ASN A 209 -1.40 -5.76 14.93
CA ASN A 209 -1.60 -7.19 14.67
C ASN A 209 -2.63 -7.79 15.60
N TYR A 210 -3.49 -8.67 15.10
CA TYR A 210 -4.27 -9.55 15.97
C TYR A 210 -3.38 -10.57 16.70
N TRP A 211 -2.36 -11.08 16.00
CA TRP A 211 -1.43 -12.10 16.49
C TRP A 211 -0.33 -11.52 17.39
N PRO A 212 0.35 -12.36 18.21
CA PRO A 212 1.40 -11.90 19.11
C PRO A 212 2.70 -11.47 18.42
N ASP A 213 2.89 -11.80 17.13
CA ASP A 213 4.08 -11.40 16.37
C ASP A 213 4.21 -9.88 16.36
N TYR A 214 5.38 -9.40 16.78
CA TYR A 214 5.65 -7.98 17.05
C TYR A 214 4.71 -7.34 18.10
N GLY A 215 4.27 -8.12 19.09
CA GLY A 215 3.51 -7.66 20.24
C GLY A 215 2.00 -7.80 20.07
N GLY A 216 1.43 -7.08 19.09
CA GLY A 216 0.03 -7.14 18.69
C GLY A 216 -1.00 -6.93 19.80
N VAL A 217 -2.22 -7.43 19.59
CA VAL A 217 -3.32 -7.40 20.55
C VAL A 217 -2.89 -7.86 21.95
N PRO A 218 -2.18 -9.00 22.13
CA PRO A 218 -1.72 -9.43 23.44
C PRO A 218 -0.88 -8.38 24.17
N GLN A 219 -0.08 -7.58 23.46
CA GLN A 219 0.74 -6.54 24.06
C GLN A 219 -0.10 -5.34 24.53
N TYR A 220 -1.08 -4.89 23.74
CA TYR A 220 -2.02 -3.86 24.17
C TYR A 220 -2.77 -4.26 25.43
N LEU A 221 -3.17 -5.53 25.53
CA LEU A 221 -3.80 -6.06 26.74
C LEU A 221 -2.84 -6.05 27.93
N ARG A 222 -1.58 -6.48 27.76
CA ARG A 222 -0.56 -6.42 28.82
C ARG A 222 -0.35 -5.00 29.33
N TRP A 223 -0.24 -4.02 28.44
CA TRP A 223 -0.05 -2.62 28.82
C TRP A 223 -1.21 -2.04 29.65
N HIS A 224 -2.43 -2.55 29.45
CA HIS A 224 -3.62 -2.15 30.20
C HIS A 224 -3.92 -3.05 31.41
N GLY A 225 -3.00 -3.96 31.78
CA GLY A 225 -3.20 -4.87 32.92
C GLY A 225 -4.29 -5.92 32.68
N LEU A 226 -4.64 -6.19 31.42
CA LEU A 226 -5.66 -7.15 31.02
C LEU A 226 -5.03 -8.51 30.62
N PRO A 227 -5.75 -9.63 30.77
CA PRO A 227 -5.23 -10.93 30.40
C PRO A 227 -4.95 -11.03 28.89
N PRO A 228 -3.71 -11.36 28.45
CA PRO A 228 -3.37 -11.42 27.02
C PRO A 228 -4.12 -12.52 26.24
N GLY A 229 -4.66 -13.53 26.93
CA GLY A 229 -5.50 -14.57 26.35
C GLY A 229 -6.98 -14.18 26.17
N ARG A 230 -7.32 -12.89 26.27
CA ARG A 230 -8.67 -12.35 26.11
C ARG A 230 -8.73 -11.30 24.99
N PRO A 231 -8.49 -11.69 23.73
CA PRO A 231 -8.42 -10.76 22.60
C PRO A 231 -9.71 -9.94 22.40
N ASP A 232 -10.86 -10.47 22.83
CA ASP A 232 -12.14 -9.75 22.90
C ASP A 232 -12.05 -8.39 23.62
N ARG A 233 -11.15 -8.27 24.61
CA ARG A 233 -10.94 -7.03 25.36
C ARG A 233 -10.29 -5.93 24.56
N PHE A 234 -9.51 -6.26 23.52
CA PHE A 234 -8.93 -5.23 22.66
C PHE A 234 -10.01 -4.46 21.89
N PHE A 235 -11.07 -5.16 21.48
CA PHE A 235 -12.18 -4.58 20.75
C PHE A 235 -13.22 -3.90 21.64
N THR A 236 -13.28 -4.24 22.93
CA THR A 236 -14.36 -3.82 23.84
C THR A 236 -13.92 -2.92 24.99
N ASP A 237 -12.67 -2.99 25.43
CA ASP A 237 -12.18 -2.17 26.54
C ASP A 237 -11.97 -0.71 26.10
N PRO A 238 -12.61 0.28 26.75
CA PRO A 238 -12.50 1.68 26.36
C PRO A 238 -11.07 2.25 26.47
N GLY A 239 -10.27 1.77 27.43
CA GLY A 239 -8.89 2.20 27.62
C GLY A 239 -8.01 1.72 26.48
N VAL A 240 -8.13 0.44 26.10
CA VAL A 240 -7.40 -0.14 24.97
C VAL A 240 -7.80 0.52 23.65
N ARG A 241 -9.11 0.70 23.40
CA ARG A 241 -9.61 1.40 22.20
C ARG A 241 -9.10 2.84 22.11
N SER A 242 -9.16 3.58 23.22
CA SER A 242 -8.65 4.96 23.27
C SER A 242 -7.14 5.01 23.04
N HIS A 243 -6.39 4.04 23.55
CA HIS A 243 -4.96 3.93 23.29
C HIS A 243 -4.70 3.70 21.80
N PHE A 244 -5.39 2.75 21.17
CA PHE A 244 -5.21 2.47 19.74
C PHE A 244 -5.58 3.69 18.86
N ARG A 245 -6.65 4.42 19.19
CA ARG A 245 -6.97 5.69 18.51
C ARG A 245 -5.85 6.72 18.57
N ALA A 246 -5.26 6.92 19.75
CA ALA A 246 -4.14 7.83 19.92
C ALA A 246 -2.89 7.35 19.15
N HIS A 247 -2.69 6.04 19.01
CA HIS A 247 -1.64 5.48 18.16
C HIS A 247 -1.86 5.79 16.67
N ILE A 248 -3.10 5.65 16.17
CA ILE A 248 -3.48 6.04 14.80
C ILE A 248 -3.16 7.52 14.54
N GLU A 249 -3.57 8.40 15.46
CA GLU A 249 -3.33 9.85 15.35
C GLU A 249 -1.83 10.19 15.38
N HIS A 250 -1.06 9.48 16.21
CA HIS A 250 0.39 9.65 16.29
C HIS A 250 1.07 9.32 14.95
N LEU A 251 0.85 8.12 14.41
CA LEU A 251 1.46 7.70 13.15
C LEU A 251 1.02 8.58 11.98
N SER A 252 -0.28 8.85 11.85
CA SER A 252 -0.84 9.70 10.80
C SER A 252 -0.18 11.09 10.77
N SER A 253 0.06 11.67 11.94
CA SER A 253 0.65 13.01 12.06
C SER A 253 2.18 13.05 11.98
N ARG A 254 2.86 11.90 12.06
CA ARG A 254 4.33 11.82 12.02
C ARG A 254 4.87 12.47 10.75
N LYS A 255 5.89 13.31 10.92
CA LYS A 255 6.66 13.89 9.80
C LYS A 255 7.84 12.98 9.51
N ASN A 256 7.86 12.39 8.32
CA ASN A 256 8.94 11.54 7.85
C ASN A 256 10.28 12.31 7.89
N THR A 257 11.27 11.76 8.59
CA THR A 257 12.59 12.40 8.76
C THR A 257 13.44 12.40 7.48
N VAL A 258 13.13 11.54 6.51
CA VAL A 258 13.83 11.44 5.21
C VAL A 258 13.21 12.38 4.18
N THR A 259 11.89 12.35 4.02
CA THR A 259 11.17 13.13 2.99
C THR A 259 10.69 14.49 3.48
N GLY A 260 10.50 14.65 4.79
CA GLY A 260 9.89 15.83 5.40
C GLY A 260 8.37 15.93 5.21
N ILE A 261 7.74 14.92 4.62
CA ILE A 261 6.29 14.85 4.38
C ILE A 261 5.64 14.17 5.60
N ARG A 262 4.44 14.62 6.01
CA ARG A 262 3.70 13.89 7.05
C ARG A 262 3.12 12.62 6.45
N TYR A 263 3.00 11.53 7.21
CA TYR A 263 2.47 10.28 6.67
C TYR A 263 1.09 10.47 6.04
N ARG A 264 0.18 11.20 6.70
CA ARG A 264 -1.13 11.56 6.12
C ARG A 264 -1.10 12.38 4.82
N ASP A 265 0.05 12.97 4.49
CA ASP A 265 0.24 13.81 3.32
C ASP A 265 1.17 13.12 2.28
N ASP A 266 1.58 11.86 2.50
CA ASP A 266 2.54 11.14 1.65
C ASP A 266 1.83 10.14 0.70
N PRO A 267 1.75 10.41 -0.62
CA PRO A 267 1.03 9.58 -1.60
C PRO A 267 1.67 8.21 -1.84
N THR A 268 2.84 7.96 -1.26
CA THR A 268 3.48 6.65 -1.27
C THR A 268 2.62 5.65 -0.48
N ILE A 269 1.92 6.12 0.55
CA ILE A 269 0.96 5.28 1.26
C ILE A 269 -0.30 5.18 0.37
N LEU A 270 -0.73 3.95 0.10
CA LEU A 270 -1.98 3.66 -0.59
C LEU A 270 -3.13 3.66 0.41
N ALA A 271 -2.94 2.89 1.50
CA ALA A 271 -3.97 2.66 2.50
C ALA A 271 -3.40 2.36 3.87
N TRP A 272 -4.18 2.71 4.87
CA TRP A 272 -4.09 2.15 6.22
C TRP A 272 -4.97 0.91 6.32
N GLU A 273 -4.45 -0.15 6.93
CA GLU A 273 -5.27 -1.26 7.42
C GLU A 273 -5.38 -1.17 8.94
N LEU A 274 -6.60 -1.26 9.47
CA LEU A 274 -6.86 -1.05 10.88
C LEU A 274 -6.12 -2.06 11.77
N LEU A 275 -6.11 -3.33 11.36
CA LEU A 275 -5.39 -4.40 12.06
C LEU A 275 -5.09 -5.53 11.07
N ASN A 276 -3.95 -6.19 11.21
CA ASN A 276 -3.72 -7.44 10.51
C ASN A 276 -4.58 -8.56 11.14
N GLU A 277 -5.43 -9.17 10.32
CA GLU A 277 -6.27 -10.34 10.63
C GLU A 277 -7.11 -10.24 11.93
N PRO A 278 -7.88 -9.15 12.15
CA PRO A 278 -8.77 -9.07 13.30
C PRO A 278 -9.77 -10.23 13.31
N ARG A 279 -9.87 -10.94 14.45
CA ARG A 279 -10.87 -11.99 14.65
C ARG A 279 -11.85 -11.62 15.74
N GLY A 280 -13.12 -11.94 15.49
CA GLY A 280 -14.21 -11.75 16.46
C GLY A 280 -14.34 -12.83 17.52
N THR A 281 -13.33 -13.70 17.67
CA THR A 281 -13.35 -14.80 18.63
C THR A 281 -13.57 -14.28 20.06
N GLY A 282 -14.65 -14.74 20.70
CA GLY A 282 -15.02 -14.32 22.05
C GLY A 282 -15.82 -13.01 22.14
N LEU A 283 -16.19 -12.43 21.00
CA LEU A 283 -17.17 -11.34 20.90
C LEU A 283 -18.61 -11.90 20.77
N ASP A 284 -19.55 -11.05 20.33
CA ASP A 284 -20.90 -11.45 19.98
C ASP A 284 -20.94 -12.28 18.69
N ALA A 285 -21.95 -13.13 18.55
CA ALA A 285 -21.99 -14.12 17.48
C ALA A 285 -22.25 -13.50 16.10
N GLU A 286 -22.88 -12.32 16.08
CA GLU A 286 -23.29 -11.57 14.90
C GLU A 286 -22.20 -10.62 14.39
N GLY A 287 -21.08 -10.46 15.11
CA GLY A 287 -19.95 -9.60 14.71
C GLY A 287 -20.18 -8.10 14.90
N ALA A 288 -21.23 -7.70 15.63
CA ALA A 288 -21.57 -6.30 15.87
C ALA A 288 -20.52 -5.55 16.69
N ALA A 289 -19.87 -6.21 17.67
CA ALA A 289 -18.79 -5.60 18.45
C ALA A 289 -17.56 -5.34 17.59
N LEU A 290 -17.20 -6.26 16.69
CA LEU A 290 -16.10 -6.06 15.75
C LEU A 290 -16.42 -4.93 14.77
N ALA A 291 -17.62 -4.93 14.18
CA ALA A 291 -18.07 -3.85 13.30
C ALA A 291 -18.10 -2.48 14.02
N SER A 292 -18.50 -2.43 15.30
CA SER A 292 -18.44 -1.21 16.11
C SER A 292 -17.01 -0.70 16.30
N TRP A 293 -16.06 -1.61 16.53
CA TRP A 293 -14.65 -1.26 16.62
C TRP A 293 -14.11 -0.76 15.27
N VAL A 294 -14.41 -1.46 14.17
CA VAL A 294 -14.03 -1.06 12.80
C VAL A 294 -14.56 0.33 12.48
N ALA A 295 -15.83 0.61 12.80
CA ALA A 295 -16.43 1.92 12.57
C ALA A 295 -15.68 3.04 13.31
N GLU A 296 -15.37 2.84 14.61
CA GLU A 296 -14.64 3.83 15.41
C GLU A 296 -13.22 4.07 14.90
N MET A 297 -12.49 3.00 14.57
CA MET A 297 -11.10 3.14 14.12
C MET A 297 -11.01 3.72 12.71
N ALA A 298 -11.90 3.31 11.79
CA ALA A 298 -11.96 3.91 10.45
C ALA A 298 -12.31 5.40 10.49
N ASP A 299 -13.26 5.80 11.34
CA ASP A 299 -13.61 7.21 11.57
C ASP A 299 -12.45 8.00 12.21
N THR A 300 -11.66 7.37 13.09
CA THR A 300 -10.44 7.96 13.63
C THR A 300 -9.39 8.20 12.55
N VAL A 301 -9.13 7.21 11.69
CA VAL A 301 -8.24 7.39 10.54
C VAL A 301 -8.72 8.53 9.65
N ARG A 302 -10.00 8.54 9.22
CA ARG A 302 -10.55 9.58 8.33
C ARG A 302 -10.44 10.99 8.89
N ARG A 303 -10.53 11.16 10.22
CA ARG A 303 -10.32 12.46 10.87
C ARG A 303 -8.85 12.88 10.92
N ALA A 304 -7.96 11.95 11.23
CA ALA A 304 -6.52 12.22 11.33
C ALA A 304 -5.87 12.41 9.95
N ASP A 305 -6.39 11.66 8.97
CA ASP A 305 -5.91 11.49 7.61
C ASP A 305 -7.08 11.49 6.61
N PRO A 306 -7.37 12.64 5.98
CA PRO A 306 -8.42 12.74 4.97
C PRO A 306 -7.97 12.28 3.57
N ASN A 307 -6.73 11.83 3.40
CA ASN A 307 -6.15 11.54 2.09
C ASN A 307 -6.14 10.04 1.77
N HIS A 308 -5.72 9.20 2.71
CA HIS A 308 -5.53 7.77 2.47
C HIS A 308 -6.82 6.95 2.54
N LEU A 309 -6.82 5.84 1.82
CA LEU A 309 -7.86 4.83 1.93
C LEU A 309 -7.73 4.07 3.25
N VAL A 310 -8.86 3.59 3.77
CA VAL A 310 -8.92 2.73 4.95
C VAL A 310 -9.44 1.36 4.54
N GLY A 311 -8.78 0.30 4.99
CA GLY A 311 -9.24 -1.09 4.91
C GLY A 311 -9.23 -1.76 6.29
N THR A 312 -9.89 -2.90 6.44
CA THR A 312 -9.91 -3.62 7.71
C THR A 312 -8.61 -4.39 7.97
N GLY A 313 -8.07 -5.04 6.94
CA GLY A 313 -7.00 -6.03 7.05
C GLY A 313 -7.49 -7.43 7.49
N GLU A 314 -8.79 -7.68 7.41
CA GLU A 314 -9.41 -8.95 7.81
C GLU A 314 -9.20 -10.09 6.80
N GLU A 315 -9.31 -11.33 7.28
CA GLU A 315 -9.18 -12.54 6.46
C GLU A 315 -10.40 -12.76 5.55
N GLY A 316 -11.54 -12.13 5.86
CA GLY A 316 -12.81 -12.24 5.12
C GLY A 316 -13.87 -13.12 5.78
N PHE A 317 -13.69 -13.51 7.04
CA PHE A 317 -14.64 -14.43 7.69
C PHE A 317 -16.03 -13.81 7.85
N ASP A 318 -17.05 -14.64 7.66
CA ASP A 318 -18.45 -14.20 7.67
C ASP A 318 -19.32 -15.23 8.41
N SER A 319 -19.78 -14.82 9.59
CA SER A 319 -20.61 -15.61 10.49
C SER A 319 -22.12 -15.40 10.31
N VAL A 320 -22.54 -14.47 9.45
CA VAL A 320 -23.94 -14.03 9.32
C VAL A 320 -24.62 -14.40 8.00
N GLY A 321 -23.87 -14.92 7.02
CA GLY A 321 -24.44 -15.66 5.88
C GLY A 321 -24.33 -15.01 4.50
N GLY A 322 -23.29 -14.22 4.23
CA GLY A 322 -22.94 -13.75 2.90
C GLY A 322 -22.17 -14.77 2.04
N LEU A 323 -21.54 -15.77 2.66
CA LEU A 323 -20.78 -16.86 2.01
C LEU A 323 -21.59 -18.17 1.92
N ASP A 324 -21.19 -19.11 1.04
CA ASP A 324 -21.81 -20.45 0.97
C ASP A 324 -21.36 -21.32 2.15
N SER A 325 -22.02 -21.13 3.29
CA SER A 325 -21.69 -21.84 4.52
C SER A 325 -21.79 -23.38 4.39
N ALA A 326 -22.63 -23.90 3.49
CA ALA A 326 -22.75 -25.34 3.28
C ALA A 326 -21.51 -25.90 2.56
N TYR A 327 -21.01 -25.19 1.54
CA TYR A 327 -19.76 -25.51 0.86
C TYR A 327 -18.58 -25.56 1.83
N TRP A 328 -18.37 -24.48 2.60
CA TRP A 328 -17.23 -24.35 3.51
C TRP A 328 -17.27 -25.36 4.66
N ARG A 329 -18.46 -25.65 5.22
CA ARG A 329 -18.62 -26.70 6.24
C ARG A 329 -18.32 -28.10 5.71
N ARG A 330 -18.65 -28.38 4.45
CA ARG A 330 -18.35 -29.68 3.80
C ARG A 330 -16.85 -29.88 3.61
N LEU A 331 -16.09 -28.82 3.36
CA LEU A 331 -14.63 -28.87 3.25
C LEU A 331 -13.90 -28.92 4.61
N GLY A 332 -14.62 -28.89 5.73
CA GLY A 332 -14.01 -28.87 7.06
C GLY A 332 -13.56 -27.49 7.53
N ALA A 333 -13.61 -26.47 6.68
CA ALA A 333 -13.24 -25.08 6.98
C ALA A 333 -14.39 -24.33 7.67
N ARG A 334 -14.87 -24.88 8.79
CA ARG A 334 -16.06 -24.37 9.49
C ARG A 334 -15.84 -22.99 10.08
N GLU A 335 -14.65 -22.70 10.58
CA GLU A 335 -14.34 -21.44 11.29
C GLU A 335 -14.56 -20.20 10.40
N LEU A 336 -14.39 -20.35 9.08
CA LEU A 336 -14.59 -19.28 8.09
C LEU A 336 -16.04 -18.76 8.05
N VAL A 337 -17.00 -19.63 8.43
CA VAL A 337 -18.45 -19.42 8.23
C VAL A 337 -19.30 -19.82 9.45
N SER A 338 -18.68 -19.98 10.61
CA SER A 338 -19.37 -20.47 11.81
C SER A 338 -20.12 -19.32 12.49
N PRO A 339 -21.43 -19.48 12.77
CA PRO A 339 -22.11 -18.60 13.72
C PRO A 339 -21.35 -18.61 15.05
N GLY A 340 -21.00 -17.43 15.58
CA GLY A 340 -20.14 -17.33 16.76
C GLY A 340 -18.65 -17.06 16.49
N ALA A 341 -18.21 -17.04 15.22
CA ALA A 341 -16.86 -16.57 14.86
C ALA A 341 -16.70 -15.04 15.03
N GLY A 342 -17.81 -14.31 15.19
CA GLY A 342 -17.84 -12.89 15.55
C GLY A 342 -17.40 -11.94 14.45
N SER A 343 -17.51 -12.36 13.19
CA SER A 343 -17.14 -11.54 12.03
C SER A 343 -18.31 -11.43 11.05
N ASP A 344 -18.57 -10.22 10.57
CA ASP A 344 -19.55 -9.93 9.52
C ASP A 344 -18.82 -9.15 8.41
N PHE A 345 -18.33 -9.88 7.41
CA PHE A 345 -17.54 -9.30 6.32
C PHE A 345 -18.30 -8.20 5.58
N LEU A 346 -19.62 -8.35 5.39
CA LEU A 346 -20.44 -7.36 4.70
C LEU A 346 -20.57 -6.08 5.53
N ALA A 347 -20.87 -6.18 6.84
CA ALA A 347 -20.95 -5.03 7.72
C ALA A 347 -19.60 -4.33 7.89
N ASN A 348 -18.52 -5.08 8.07
CA ASN A 348 -17.16 -4.55 8.15
C ASN A 348 -16.79 -3.79 6.87
N THR A 349 -17.00 -4.43 5.70
CA THR A 349 -16.73 -3.83 4.40
C THR A 349 -17.53 -2.54 4.20
N ALA A 350 -18.77 -2.45 4.69
CA ALA A 350 -19.59 -1.25 4.58
C ALA A 350 -19.00 -0.01 5.29
N LEU A 351 -18.07 -0.19 6.24
CA LEU A 351 -17.49 0.86 7.07
C LEU A 351 -16.15 1.42 6.56
N VAL A 352 -15.50 0.75 5.62
CA VAL A 352 -14.15 1.07 5.10
C VAL A 352 -14.17 1.45 3.61
N ASP A 353 -13.06 1.83 2.99
CA ASP A 353 -13.05 2.31 1.61
C ASP A 353 -12.88 1.17 0.60
N PHE A 354 -12.22 0.08 0.99
CA PHE A 354 -12.08 -1.15 0.23
C PHE A 354 -12.24 -2.38 1.13
N ALA A 355 -12.70 -3.48 0.54
CA ALA A 355 -12.81 -4.77 1.20
C ALA A 355 -11.45 -5.48 1.20
N SER A 356 -11.10 -6.22 2.27
CA SER A 356 -9.87 -7.00 2.36
C SER A 356 -10.19 -8.46 2.66
N CYS A 357 -9.55 -9.41 1.98
CA CYS A 357 -9.61 -10.83 2.34
C CYS A 357 -8.28 -11.53 2.11
N HIS A 358 -8.03 -12.62 2.84
CA HIS A 358 -6.82 -13.43 2.75
C HIS A 358 -7.17 -14.84 2.23
N VAL A 359 -6.24 -15.52 1.56
CA VAL A 359 -6.46 -16.83 0.92
C VAL A 359 -5.43 -17.86 1.39
N TYR A 360 -5.82 -18.69 2.37
CA TYR A 360 -4.98 -19.77 2.93
C TYR A 360 -5.76 -21.10 3.10
N PRO A 361 -6.36 -21.66 2.04
CA PRO A 361 -7.16 -22.89 2.14
C PRO A 361 -6.42 -24.07 2.78
N GLU A 362 -5.10 -24.21 2.58
CA GLU A 362 -4.29 -25.23 3.25
C GLU A 362 -4.16 -24.99 4.77
N ALA A 363 -4.15 -23.74 5.23
CA ALA A 363 -4.17 -23.41 6.67
C ALA A 363 -5.56 -23.63 7.29
N TRP A 364 -6.62 -23.41 6.52
CA TRP A 364 -8.01 -23.60 6.93
C TRP A 364 -8.44 -25.08 6.98
N GLY A 365 -7.54 -26.02 6.65
CA GLY A 365 -7.81 -27.45 6.67
C GLY A 365 -8.58 -27.98 5.46
N VAL A 366 -8.64 -27.21 4.37
CA VAL A 366 -9.25 -27.67 3.11
C VAL A 366 -8.45 -28.86 2.57
N PRO A 367 -9.11 -29.97 2.15
CA PRO A 367 -8.41 -31.12 1.58
C PRO A 367 -7.61 -30.73 0.33
N PRO A 368 -6.40 -31.29 0.11
CA PRO A 368 -5.54 -30.86 -1.00
C PRO A 368 -6.20 -30.87 -2.40
N ARG A 369 -7.09 -31.84 -2.66
CA ARG A 369 -7.81 -31.95 -3.94
C ARG A 369 -8.79 -30.79 -4.21
N ASP A 370 -9.19 -30.08 -3.16
CA ASP A 370 -10.24 -29.03 -3.19
C ASP A 370 -9.62 -27.61 -3.03
N VAL A 371 -8.30 -27.50 -2.80
CA VAL A 371 -7.60 -26.24 -2.48
C VAL A 371 -7.69 -25.20 -3.60
N ALA A 372 -7.51 -25.61 -4.85
CA ALA A 372 -7.54 -24.69 -5.99
C ALA A 372 -8.92 -24.03 -6.13
N GLU A 373 -9.97 -24.87 -6.22
CA GLU A 373 -11.37 -24.45 -6.31
C GLU A 373 -11.79 -23.62 -5.10
N ALA A 374 -11.38 -24.01 -3.89
CA ALA A 374 -11.68 -23.27 -2.68
C ALA A 374 -11.12 -21.84 -2.73
N GLY A 375 -9.85 -21.66 -3.11
CA GLY A 375 -9.27 -20.31 -3.23
C GLY A 375 -9.98 -19.47 -4.29
N THR A 376 -10.27 -20.04 -5.46
CA THR A 376 -11.03 -19.36 -6.53
C THR A 376 -12.41 -18.93 -6.04
N ARG A 377 -13.13 -19.83 -5.37
CA ARG A 377 -14.47 -19.57 -4.84
C ARG A 377 -14.46 -18.54 -3.72
N TRP A 378 -13.44 -18.55 -2.85
CA TRP A 378 -13.28 -17.54 -1.81
C TRP A 378 -13.17 -16.15 -2.43
N ILE A 379 -12.31 -15.97 -3.44
CA ILE A 379 -12.14 -14.71 -4.16
C ILE A 379 -13.48 -14.28 -4.80
N GLU A 380 -14.20 -15.19 -5.44
CA GLU A 380 -15.50 -14.91 -6.08
C GLU A 380 -16.57 -14.44 -5.10
N GLU A 381 -16.72 -15.13 -3.97
CA GLU A 381 -17.74 -14.81 -2.98
C GLU A 381 -17.48 -13.43 -2.34
N HIS A 382 -16.21 -13.10 -2.06
CA HIS A 382 -15.82 -11.80 -1.52
C HIS A 382 -15.95 -10.67 -2.54
N ALA A 383 -15.55 -10.92 -3.80
CA ALA A 383 -15.67 -9.95 -4.88
C ALA A 383 -17.14 -9.57 -5.11
N ARG A 384 -18.04 -10.57 -5.06
CA ARG A 384 -19.49 -10.36 -5.14
C ARG A 384 -19.99 -9.48 -3.99
N ILE A 385 -19.59 -9.75 -2.74
CA ILE A 385 -19.98 -8.94 -1.58
C ILE A 385 -19.50 -7.49 -1.74
N ALA A 386 -18.22 -7.29 -2.05
CA ALA A 386 -17.63 -5.96 -2.26
C ALA A 386 -18.35 -5.18 -3.37
N ALA A 387 -18.67 -5.86 -4.49
CA ALA A 387 -19.42 -5.27 -5.60
C ALA A 387 -20.83 -4.80 -5.20
N THR A 388 -21.53 -5.52 -4.32
CA THR A 388 -22.86 -5.09 -3.83
C THR A 388 -22.81 -3.78 -3.05
N LEU A 389 -21.66 -3.47 -2.45
CA LEU A 389 -21.40 -2.25 -1.69
C LEU A 389 -20.75 -1.15 -2.53
N GLY A 390 -20.48 -1.41 -3.81
CA GLY A 390 -19.75 -0.50 -4.69
C GLY A 390 -18.33 -0.22 -4.22
N LYS A 391 -17.66 -1.24 -3.64
CA LYS A 391 -16.29 -1.15 -3.13
C LYS A 391 -15.36 -2.11 -3.86
N PRO A 392 -14.09 -1.73 -4.06
CA PRO A 392 -13.09 -2.65 -4.57
C PRO A 392 -12.71 -3.68 -3.50
N LEU A 393 -12.37 -4.89 -3.93
CA LEU A 393 -11.75 -5.94 -3.13
C LEU A 393 -10.23 -5.91 -3.35
N VAL A 394 -9.48 -5.99 -2.26
CA VAL A 394 -8.06 -6.30 -2.24
C VAL A 394 -7.89 -7.69 -1.61
N VAL A 395 -7.30 -8.62 -2.35
CA VAL A 395 -6.82 -9.88 -1.77
C VAL A 395 -5.49 -9.56 -1.10
N GLY A 396 -5.53 -9.27 0.21
CA GLY A 396 -4.43 -8.74 1.00
C GLY A 396 -3.29 -9.72 1.22
N GLU A 397 -3.61 -11.02 1.22
CA GLU A 397 -2.66 -12.10 1.30
C GLU A 397 -3.16 -13.34 0.55
N PHE A 398 -2.25 -14.06 -0.09
CA PHE A 398 -2.49 -15.44 -0.49
C PHE A 398 -1.20 -16.24 -0.42
N GLY A 399 -1.31 -17.52 -0.04
CA GLY A 399 -0.15 -18.40 0.04
C GLY A 399 -0.49 -19.87 0.26
N LEU A 400 0.41 -20.74 -0.19
CA LEU A 400 0.45 -22.16 0.09
C LEU A 400 1.80 -22.51 0.73
N ARG A 401 1.80 -23.43 1.69
CA ARG A 401 3.01 -23.79 2.43
C ARG A 401 4.03 -24.39 1.48
N ASN A 402 5.29 -24.03 1.67
CA ASN A 402 6.41 -24.64 1.00
C ASN A 402 6.55 -26.10 1.46
N ARG A 403 6.50 -27.04 0.50
CA ARG A 403 6.70 -28.47 0.78
C ARG A 403 8.09 -28.75 1.35
N GLU A 404 9.09 -28.09 0.77
CA GLU A 404 10.50 -28.30 1.10
C GLU A 404 10.89 -27.66 2.45
N LEU A 405 10.24 -26.57 2.85
CA LEU A 405 10.54 -25.84 4.09
C LEU A 405 9.65 -26.29 5.26
N ALA A 406 8.38 -26.59 5.00
CA ALA A 406 7.37 -26.74 6.04
C ALA A 406 6.41 -27.92 5.82
N GLY A 407 6.73 -28.84 4.91
CA GLY A 407 5.93 -30.04 4.66
C GLY A 407 4.56 -29.76 4.03
N GLY A 408 4.41 -28.62 3.33
CA GLY A 408 3.22 -28.31 2.54
C GLY A 408 2.81 -29.40 1.55
N ALA A 409 1.52 -29.46 1.22
CA ALA A 409 0.93 -30.56 0.46
C ALA A 409 1.33 -30.59 -1.03
N PHE A 410 1.75 -29.47 -1.59
CA PHE A 410 1.90 -29.27 -3.02
C PHE A 410 3.36 -29.11 -3.45
N THR A 411 3.72 -29.74 -4.56
CA THR A 411 4.96 -29.44 -5.28
C THR A 411 4.95 -28.01 -5.80
N VAL A 412 6.11 -27.47 -6.17
CA VAL A 412 6.20 -26.13 -6.77
C VAL A 412 5.38 -25.99 -8.05
N ALA A 413 5.33 -27.05 -8.89
CA ALA A 413 4.54 -27.03 -10.12
C ALA A 413 3.04 -26.93 -9.83
N GLU A 414 2.54 -27.69 -8.86
CA GLU A 414 1.13 -27.63 -8.43
C GLU A 414 0.80 -26.26 -7.82
N ARG A 415 1.65 -25.73 -6.92
CA ARG A 415 1.46 -24.39 -6.35
C ARG A 415 1.41 -23.31 -7.43
N ARG A 416 2.28 -23.39 -8.45
CA ARG A 416 2.28 -22.44 -9.57
C ARG A 416 0.97 -22.52 -10.36
N SER A 417 0.47 -23.73 -10.62
CA SER A 417 -0.83 -23.91 -11.30
C SER A 417 -1.99 -23.32 -10.49
N ILE A 418 -1.98 -23.51 -9.17
CA ILE A 418 -3.00 -22.97 -8.27
C ILE A 418 -2.93 -21.45 -8.21
N TYR A 419 -1.73 -20.87 -8.10
CA TYR A 419 -1.55 -19.42 -8.12
C TYR A 419 -1.95 -18.81 -9.47
N ASP A 420 -1.73 -19.50 -10.59
CA ASP A 420 -2.18 -19.04 -11.91
C ASP A 420 -3.70 -18.95 -11.96
N GLU A 421 -4.41 -19.94 -11.39
CA GLU A 421 -5.88 -19.90 -11.29
C GLU A 421 -6.37 -18.72 -10.44
N TRP A 422 -5.77 -18.52 -9.25
CA TRP A 422 -6.18 -17.43 -8.34
C TRP A 422 -5.87 -16.05 -8.89
N LEU A 423 -4.69 -15.86 -9.50
CA LEU A 423 -4.33 -14.61 -10.16
C LEU A 423 -5.17 -14.38 -11.42
N GLY A 424 -5.48 -15.43 -12.18
CA GLY A 424 -6.39 -15.40 -13.32
C GLY A 424 -7.78 -14.95 -12.93
N ARG A 425 -8.35 -15.55 -11.88
CA ARG A 425 -9.64 -15.15 -11.32
C ARG A 425 -9.62 -13.69 -10.88
N SER A 426 -8.61 -13.30 -10.10
CA SER A 426 -8.41 -11.93 -9.64
C SER A 426 -8.30 -10.94 -10.81
N GLY A 427 -7.58 -11.30 -11.88
CA GLY A 427 -7.41 -10.48 -13.07
C GLY A 427 -8.72 -10.27 -13.84
N SER A 428 -9.56 -11.30 -13.91
CA SER A 428 -10.81 -11.30 -14.68
C SER A 428 -11.98 -10.59 -14.00
N ASP A 429 -11.99 -10.55 -12.66
CA ASP A 429 -13.09 -9.96 -11.89
C ASP A 429 -12.86 -8.45 -11.67
N ARG A 430 -13.79 -7.62 -12.14
CA ARG A 430 -13.69 -6.16 -12.02
C ARG A 430 -13.64 -5.69 -10.57
N ALA A 431 -14.34 -6.37 -9.66
CA ALA A 431 -14.37 -5.94 -8.26
C ALA A 431 -13.01 -6.16 -7.57
N VAL A 432 -12.17 -7.06 -8.08
CA VAL A 432 -10.82 -7.29 -7.54
C VAL A 432 -9.87 -6.23 -8.08
N ALA A 433 -9.52 -5.27 -7.21
CA ALA A 433 -8.62 -4.18 -7.54
C ALA A 433 -7.15 -4.54 -7.31
N GLY A 434 -6.85 -5.45 -6.38
CA GLY A 434 -5.48 -5.87 -6.14
C GLY A 434 -5.35 -7.23 -5.50
N VAL A 435 -4.19 -7.85 -5.71
CA VAL A 435 -3.84 -9.17 -5.18
C VAL A 435 -2.39 -9.17 -4.72
N LEU A 436 -2.15 -9.55 -3.46
CA LEU A 436 -0.84 -9.50 -2.84
C LEU A 436 -0.43 -10.88 -2.33
N SER A 437 0.75 -11.32 -2.77
CA SER A 437 1.28 -12.61 -2.33
C SER A 437 1.94 -12.55 -0.96
N TRP A 438 1.84 -13.64 -0.22
CA TRP A 438 2.58 -13.84 1.02
C TRP A 438 3.66 -14.92 0.79
N MET A 439 4.95 -14.66 0.97
CA MET A 439 5.59 -13.34 1.14
C MET A 439 6.94 -13.30 0.40
N LEU A 440 7.35 -12.11 -0.07
CA LEU A 440 8.62 -11.90 -0.76
C LEU A 440 9.75 -11.70 0.26
N MET A 441 10.78 -12.56 0.24
CA MET A 441 11.95 -12.51 1.14
C MET A 441 13.21 -11.90 0.49
N HIS A 442 14.12 -11.41 1.33
CA HIS A 442 15.51 -11.12 0.97
C HIS A 442 16.45 -12.30 1.26
N ASP A 443 17.63 -12.34 0.63
CA ASP A 443 18.51 -13.52 0.72
C ASP A 443 19.31 -13.61 2.03
N GLY A 444 19.40 -12.51 2.79
CA GLY A 444 20.20 -12.43 4.00
C GLY A 444 19.65 -13.19 5.23
N ARG A 445 18.42 -13.71 5.20
CA ARG A 445 17.74 -14.36 6.34
C ARG A 445 16.75 -15.45 5.91
N VAL A 446 17.13 -16.31 4.97
CA VAL A 446 16.25 -17.37 4.42
C VAL A 446 15.59 -18.22 5.51
N ASP A 447 16.30 -18.54 6.59
CA ASP A 447 15.81 -19.38 7.69
C ASP A 447 14.94 -18.64 8.73
N ALA A 448 14.79 -17.32 8.61
CA ALA A 448 13.98 -16.51 9.52
C ALA A 448 12.54 -16.31 9.04
N TYR A 449 12.24 -16.74 7.81
CA TYR A 449 10.94 -16.52 7.19
C TYR A 449 10.04 -17.75 7.30
N ASP A 450 8.74 -17.51 7.23
CA ASP A 450 7.75 -18.53 7.53
C ASP A 450 7.56 -19.57 6.41
N ALA A 451 6.60 -20.46 6.62
CA ALA A 451 6.29 -21.55 5.72
C ALA A 451 5.93 -21.12 4.28
N TYR A 452 5.64 -19.85 4.01
CA TYR A 452 5.13 -19.36 2.73
C TYR A 452 6.15 -18.53 1.94
N ALA A 453 7.31 -18.25 2.54
CA ALA A 453 8.33 -17.40 1.97
C ALA A 453 8.77 -17.85 0.56
N TRP A 454 8.96 -16.88 -0.33
CA TRP A 454 9.52 -17.09 -1.67
C TRP A 454 10.42 -15.92 -2.06
N THR A 455 11.40 -16.15 -2.94
CA THR A 455 12.40 -15.15 -3.34
C THR A 455 12.48 -15.02 -4.85
N TRP A 456 12.98 -13.88 -5.33
CA TRP A 456 13.33 -13.66 -6.72
C TRP A 456 14.70 -13.00 -6.80
N VAL A 457 15.59 -13.54 -7.63
CA VAL A 457 16.90 -12.95 -7.94
C VAL A 457 17.04 -12.83 -9.45
N SER A 458 17.20 -11.60 -9.93
CA SER A 458 17.37 -11.32 -11.35
C SER A 458 18.60 -12.05 -11.91
N GLY A 459 18.44 -12.74 -13.04
CA GLY A 459 19.50 -13.53 -13.68
C GLY A 459 19.63 -14.98 -13.22
N HIS A 460 18.90 -15.43 -12.20
CA HIS A 460 18.79 -16.86 -11.90
C HIS A 460 17.93 -17.59 -12.95
N PRO A 461 18.23 -18.87 -13.27
CA PRO A 461 17.44 -19.64 -14.23
C PRO A 461 15.96 -19.71 -13.80
N ALA A 462 15.04 -19.52 -14.77
CA ALA A 462 13.59 -19.63 -14.55
C ALA A 462 13.13 -21.04 -14.11
N GLU A 463 14.03 -22.03 -14.20
CA GLU A 463 13.76 -23.43 -13.88
C GLU A 463 13.87 -23.75 -12.38
N LEU A 464 14.51 -22.87 -11.58
CA LEU A 464 14.66 -23.07 -10.14
C LEU A 464 13.29 -23.00 -9.42
N PRO A 465 13.00 -23.90 -8.46
CA PRO A 465 11.76 -23.88 -7.70
C PRO A 465 11.43 -22.53 -7.05
N SER A 466 12.44 -21.75 -6.65
CA SER A 466 12.30 -20.41 -6.09
C SER A 466 11.97 -19.31 -7.12
N THR A 467 12.32 -19.48 -8.40
CA THR A 467 12.11 -18.46 -9.45
C THR A 467 10.79 -18.63 -10.20
N ARG A 468 10.10 -19.75 -10.02
CA ARG A 468 8.91 -20.12 -10.82
C ARG A 468 7.69 -19.23 -10.62
N TYR A 469 7.58 -18.42 -9.57
CA TYR A 469 6.43 -17.52 -9.47
C TYR A 469 6.65 -16.18 -10.19
N ALA A 470 7.90 -15.77 -10.41
CA ALA A 470 8.23 -14.45 -10.93
C ALA A 470 7.64 -14.17 -12.32
N GLU A 471 7.68 -15.15 -13.22
CA GLU A 471 7.04 -15.04 -14.54
C GLU A 471 5.52 -14.84 -14.43
N LEU A 472 4.89 -15.55 -13.50
CA LEU A 472 3.45 -15.44 -13.24
C LEU A 472 3.10 -14.03 -12.75
N TYR A 473 3.83 -13.53 -11.76
CA TYR A 473 3.65 -12.17 -11.26
C TYR A 473 3.87 -11.12 -12.35
N ARG A 474 4.91 -11.26 -13.18
CA ARG A 474 5.15 -10.36 -14.31
C ARG A 474 4.03 -10.40 -15.36
N GLN A 475 3.53 -11.58 -15.68
CA GLN A 475 2.39 -11.75 -16.59
C GLN A 475 1.16 -11.01 -16.06
N TYR A 476 0.78 -11.24 -14.80
CA TYR A 476 -0.41 -10.62 -14.22
C TYR A 476 -0.23 -9.13 -13.91
N ALA A 477 0.98 -8.72 -13.55
CA ALA A 477 1.34 -7.31 -13.44
C ALA A 477 1.14 -6.60 -14.78
N ALA A 478 1.57 -7.20 -15.90
CA ALA A 478 1.35 -6.65 -17.23
C ALA A 478 -0.13 -6.63 -17.62
N LEU A 479 -0.90 -7.67 -17.28
CA LEU A 479 -2.35 -7.72 -17.55
C LEU A 479 -3.12 -6.66 -16.77
N LEU A 480 -2.82 -6.49 -15.49
CA LEU A 480 -3.51 -5.54 -14.60
C LEU A 480 -3.05 -4.09 -14.81
N SER A 481 -1.80 -3.88 -15.23
CA SER A 481 -1.26 -2.56 -15.61
C SER A 481 -1.59 -2.17 -17.07
N GLY A 482 -1.98 -3.14 -17.90
CA GLY A 482 -2.16 -3.05 -19.35
C GLY A 482 -3.40 -2.29 -19.83
N GLY A 483 -4.10 -1.56 -18.97
CA GLY A 483 -5.08 -0.54 -19.38
C GLY A 483 -4.46 0.72 -19.99
N LEU A 484 -3.13 0.76 -20.16
CA LEU A 484 -2.33 1.89 -20.64
C LEU A 484 -1.33 1.44 -21.74
N MET A 485 -1.80 0.81 -22.81
CA MET A 485 -1.09 0.79 -24.10
C MET A 485 -1.78 1.70 -25.11
#